data_AF-A0A2V7PX81-F1
#
_entry.id   AF-A0A2V7PX81-F1
#
_cell.length_a   1.000
_cell.length_b   1.000
_cell.length_c   1.000
_cell.angle_alpha   90.00
_cell.angle_beta   90.00
_cell.angle_gamma   90.00
#
_symmetry.space_group_name_H-M   'P 1'
#
loop_
_entity.id
_entity.type
_entity.pdbx_description
1 polymer ?
#
loop_
_entity_poly.entity_id
_entity_poly.type
_entity_poly.pdbx_seq_one_letter_code
_entity_poly.pdbx_strand_id
1 'polypeptide(L)' 'MADELINLTIDGVPVSVPKATLVIEAAKQAGVLVPHYCYHPGLPVAGLCRMCLVDIE' A
#
# COMPACT_ATOMS: atom_id res chain seq x y z
N MET A 1 11.24 12.59 -13.07
CA MET A 1 11.54 11.19 -13.43
C MET A 1 10.21 10.56 -13.76
N ALA A 2 10.06 9.92 -14.91
CA ALA A 2 8.78 9.29 -15.27
C ALA A 2 8.60 8.09 -14.35
N ASP A 3 7.69 8.20 -13.39
CA ASP A 3 7.33 7.09 -12.52
C ASP A 3 6.77 5.96 -13.37
N GLU A 4 7.51 4.87 -13.48
CA GLU A 4 7.03 3.63 -14.10
C GLU A 4 5.81 3.16 -13.29
N LEU A 5 4.62 3.32 -13.85
CA LEU A 5 3.39 2.88 -13.21
C LEU A 5 3.23 1.37 -13.38
N ILE A 6 2.94 0.70 -12.27
CA ILE A 6 2.59 -0.71 -12.23
C ILE A 6 1.09 -0.86 -11.98
N ASN A 7 0.48 -1.82 -12.67
CA ASN A 7 -0.93 -2.14 -12.51
C ASN A 7 -1.08 -3.33 -11.58
N LEU A 8 -1.97 -3.22 -10.61
CA LEU A 8 -2.30 -4.28 -9.65
C LEU A 8 -3.77 -4.18 -9.24
N THR A 9 -4.29 -5.22 -8.61
CA THR A 9 -5.68 -5.29 -8.15
C THR A 9 -5.70 -5.42 -6.64
N ILE A 10 -6.50 -4.60 -5.95
CA ILE A 10 -6.70 -4.65 -4.49
C ILE A 10 -8.19 -4.82 -4.24
N ASP A 11 -8.60 -5.91 -3.58
CA ASP A 11 -10.01 -6.21 -3.28
C ASP A 11 -10.94 -6.10 -4.51
N GLY A 12 -10.44 -6.54 -5.68
CA GLY A 12 -11.15 -6.46 -6.97
C GLY A 12 -11.12 -5.08 -7.64
N VAL A 13 -10.51 -4.08 -7.03
CA VAL A 13 -10.35 -2.73 -7.59
C VAL A 13 -9.01 -2.63 -8.33
N PRO A 14 -9.02 -2.36 -9.65
CA PRO A 14 -7.79 -2.14 -10.40
C PRO A 14 -7.18 -0.77 -10.04
N VAL A 15 -5.88 -0.76 -9.73
CA VAL A 15 -5.14 0.46 -9.43
C VAL A 15 -3.82 0.51 -10.20
N SER A 16 -3.41 1.72 -10.56
CA SER A 16 -2.11 1.98 -11.19
C SER A 16 -1.31 2.90 -10.28
N VAL A 17 -0.22 2.39 -9.72
CA VAL A 17 0.61 3.12 -8.77
C VAL A 17 2.06 3.18 -9.25
N PRO A 18 2.84 4.18 -8.83
CA PRO A 18 4.28 4.20 -9.07
C PRO A 18 4.97 2.93 -8.56
N LYS A 19 5.97 2.46 -9.29
CA LYS A 19 6.82 1.35 -8.82
C LYS A 19 7.44 1.71 -7.46
N ALA A 20 7.55 0.71 -6.60
CA ALA A 20 7.98 0.85 -5.20
C ALA A 20 7.01 1.60 -4.27
N THR A 21 5.78 1.90 -4.71
CA THR A 21 4.71 2.29 -3.80
C THR A 21 4.45 1.19 -2.77
N LEU A 22 4.30 1.56 -1.50
CA LEU A 22 3.96 0.62 -0.43
C LEU A 22 2.53 0.10 -0.62
N VAL A 23 2.30 -1.20 -0.34
CA VAL A 23 0.97 -1.82 -0.46
C VAL A 23 -0.09 -1.06 0.35
N ILE A 24 0.26 -0.57 1.55
CA ILE A 24 -0.65 0.22 2.40
C ILE A 24 -1.10 1.54 1.74
N GLU A 25 -0.24 2.17 0.94
CA GLU A 25 -0.57 3.40 0.21
C GLU A 25 -1.34 3.10 -1.09
N ALA A 26 -1.00 2.00 -1.76
CA ALA A 26 -1.79 1.54 -2.91
C ALA A 26 -3.21 1.17 -2.51
N ALA A 27 -3.39 0.48 -1.37
CA ALA A 27 -4.70 0.14 -0.81
C ALA A 27 -5.52 1.39 -0.50
N LYS A 28 -4.89 2.42 0.06
CA LYS A 28 -5.54 3.71 0.31
C LYS A 28 -6.05 4.37 -0.99
N GLN A 29 -5.32 4.27 -2.10
CA GLN A 29 -5.78 4.76 -3.40
C GLN A 29 -6.96 3.94 -3.96
N ALA A 30 -7.03 2.65 -3.62
CA ALA A 30 -8.17 1.78 -3.91
C ALA A 30 -9.40 2.07 -3.02
N GLY A 31 -9.29 2.98 -2.04
CA GLY A 31 -10.33 3.24 -1.04
C GLY A 31 -10.37 2.22 0.11
N VAL A 32 -9.36 1.34 0.19
CA VAL A 32 -9.24 0.31 1.23
C VAL A 32 -8.35 0.82 2.35
N LEU A 33 -8.91 0.95 3.55
CA LEU A 33 -8.15 1.37 4.73
C LEU A 33 -7.55 0.16 5.44
N VAL A 34 -6.24 -0.02 5.33
CA VAL A 34 -5.51 -1.07 6.05
C VAL A 34 -5.20 -0.59 7.49
N PRO A 35 -5.60 -1.36 8.52
CA PRO A 35 -5.35 -0.97 9.91
C PRO A 35 -3.85 -0.99 10.23
N HIS A 36 -3.38 0.05 10.93
CA HIS A 36 -1.99 0.19 11.29
C HIS A 36 -1.82 1.08 12.53
N TYR A 37 -0.83 0.76 13.37
CA TYR A 37 -0.38 1.65 14.44
C TYR A 37 1.03 2.21 14.18
N CYS A 38 1.93 1.42 13.62
CA CYS A 38 3.34 1.79 13.47
C CYS A 38 3.70 2.40 12.11
N TYR A 39 2.72 2.69 11.25
CA TYR A 39 2.94 3.30 9.95
C TYR A 39 2.51 4.77 9.97
N HIS A 40 3.34 5.64 9.41
CA HIS A 40 3.03 7.05 9.19
C HIS A 40 3.85 7.54 7.98
N PRO A 41 3.27 8.30 7.03
CA PRO A 41 3.96 8.67 5.78
C PRO A 41 5.19 9.57 5.99
N GLY A 42 5.22 10.33 7.09
CA GLY A 42 6.35 11.17 7.48
C GLY A 42 7.43 10.49 8.33
N LEU A 43 7.31 9.19 8.62
CA LEU A 43 8.26 8.45 9.47
C LEU A 43 8.80 7.21 8.74
N PRO A 44 9.98 6.69 9.13
CA PRO A 44 10.47 5.42 8.62
C PRO A 44 9.54 4.24 8.94
N VAL A 45 9.51 3.24 8.06
CA VAL A 45 8.70 2.03 8.24
C VAL A 45 9.26 1.17 9.38
N ALA A 46 8.47 0.93 10.42
CA ALA A 46 8.91 0.20 11.62
C ALA A 46 8.60 -1.31 11.61
N GLY A 47 7.44 -1.73 11.07
CA GLY A 47 7.08 -3.15 10.97
C GLY A 47 6.76 -3.88 12.30
N LEU A 48 6.44 -3.14 13.37
CA LEU A 48 6.26 -3.69 14.73
C LEU A 48 4.84 -4.23 15.00
N CYS A 49 3.79 -3.53 14.55
CA CYS A 49 2.42 -3.84 14.99
C CYS A 49 1.75 -5.01 14.27
N ARG A 50 2.25 -5.39 13.09
CA ARG A 50 1.73 -6.47 12.23
C ARG A 50 0.22 -6.38 11.90
N MET A 51 -0.42 -5.24 12.09
CA MET A 51 -1.84 -5.06 11.73
C MET A 51 -2.08 -4.88 10.24
N CYS A 52 -1.07 -4.43 9.51
CA CYS A 52 -1.13 -4.25 8.07
C CYS A 52 -0.80 -5.54 7.29
N LEU A 53 -0.93 -6.71 7.92
CA LEU A 53 -0.77 -7.99 7.23
C LEU A 53 -1.93 -8.16 6.24
N VAL A 54 -1.59 -8.54 5.02
CA VAL A 54 -2.52 -8.78 3.91
C VAL A 54 -2.13 -10.07 3.22
N ASP A 55 -3.09 -10.67 2.52
CA ASP A 55 -2.87 -11.84 1.67
C ASP A 55 -2.57 -11.40 0.23
N ILE A 56 -1.81 -12.21 -0.51
CA ILE A 56 -1.41 -11.90 -1.90
C ILE A 56 -1.69 -13.14 -2.77
N GLU A 57 -2.35 -12.92 -3.90
CA GLU A 57 -2.60 -13.91 -4.97
C GLU A 57 -1.94 -13.47 -6.29
#